data_AF-A0A662VQ08-F1
#
_entry.id   AF-A0A662VQ08-F1
#
_cell.length_a   1.000
_cell.length_b   1.000
_cell.length_c   1.000
_cell.angle_alpha   90.00
_cell.angle_beta   90.00
_cell.angle_gamma   90.00
#
_symmetry.space_group_name_H-M   'P 1'
#
loop_
_entity.id
_entity.type
_entity.pdbx_description
1 polymer ?
#
loop_
_entity_poly.entity_id
_entity_poly.type
_entity_poly.pdbx_seq_one_letter_code
_entity_poly.pdbx_strand_id
1 'polypeptide(L)'
;MTYGVTENGFVLKSYNAIIEAAKQRAKQYFGEDIDLSENSPILQFANSILMEAAILWNVAEDIYYSAFIDFATGKSLDYIAALIGYTRIAAAKATGTVTFSRST
;
A
#
# COMPACT_ATOMS: atom_id res chain seq x y z
N MET A 1 5.38 -20.33 4.93
CA MET A 1 4.49 -19.18 5.22
C MET A 1 3.94 -18.67 3.90
N THR A 2 2.63 -18.46 3.83
CA THR A 2 1.96 -17.89 2.65
C THR A 2 1.83 -16.39 2.85
N TYR A 3 2.30 -15.60 1.89
CA TYR A 3 2.24 -14.13 1.90
C TYR A 3 1.28 -13.65 0.80
N GLY A 4 0.80 -12.41 0.91
CA GLY A 4 -0.18 -11.83 -0.01
C GLY A 4 -1.61 -12.15 0.40
N VAL A 5 -2.49 -12.35 -0.57
CA VAL A 5 -3.91 -12.61 -0.30
C VAL A 5 -4.09 -14.02 0.24
N THR A 6 -4.58 -14.11 1.47
CA THR A 6 -4.89 -15.36 2.17
C THR A 6 -6.36 -15.38 2.58
N GLU A 7 -6.83 -16.52 3.10
CA GLU A 7 -8.22 -16.66 3.62
C GLU A 7 -8.53 -15.68 4.76
N ASN A 8 -7.52 -15.23 5.50
CA ASN A 8 -7.67 -14.30 6.61
C ASN A 8 -7.41 -12.82 6.22
N GLY A 9 -7.19 -12.53 4.93
CA GLY A 9 -6.84 -11.21 4.43
C GLY A 9 -5.42 -11.13 3.87
N PHE A 10 -4.90 -9.91 3.73
CA PHE A 10 -3.57 -9.67 3.18
C PHE A 10 -2.48 -9.86 4.25
N VAL A 11 -1.49 -10.69 3.96
CA VAL A 11 -0.34 -10.92 4.83
C VAL A 11 0.90 -10.30 4.21
N LEU A 12 1.34 -9.19 4.79
CA LEU A 12 2.52 -8.46 4.35
C LEU A 12 3.79 -9.30 4.47
N LYS A 13 4.62 -9.26 3.43
CA LYS A 13 5.93 -9.90 3.45
C LYS A 13 6.96 -8.95 4.08
N SER A 14 7.47 -9.32 5.26
CA SER A 14 8.50 -8.52 5.94
C SER A 14 9.78 -8.42 5.12
N TYR A 15 10.53 -7.33 5.31
CA TYR A 15 11.82 -7.11 4.64
C TYR A 15 12.80 -8.26 4.85
N ASN A 16 12.89 -8.79 6.08
CA ASN A 16 13.73 -9.96 6.38
C ASN A 16 13.32 -11.19 5.57
N ALA A 17 12.01 -11.45 5.44
CA ALA A 17 11.52 -12.56 4.62
C ALA A 17 11.79 -12.35 3.12
N ILE A 18 11.87 -11.10 2.65
CA ILE A 18 12.26 -10.76 1.28
C ILE A 18 13.75 -11.06 1.06
N ILE A 19 14.61 -10.63 1.99
CA ILE A 19 16.06 -10.90 1.95
C ILE A 19 16.33 -12.39 1.94
N GLU A 20 15.76 -13.16 2.87
CA GLU A 20 16.03 -14.59 2.94
C GLU A 20 15.54 -15.33 1.69
N ALA A 21 14.38 -14.94 1.15
CA ALA A 21 13.91 -15.48 -0.12
C ALA A 21 14.84 -15.10 -1.30
N ALA A 22 15.43 -13.90 -1.28
CA ALA A 22 16.38 -13.47 -2.29
C ALA A 22 17.71 -14.21 -2.19
N LYS A 23 18.24 -14.43 -0.97
CA LYS A 23 19.44 -15.23 -0.73
C LYS A 23 19.27 -16.68 -1.20
N GLN A 24 18.12 -17.29 -0.89
CA GLN A 24 17.80 -18.64 -1.38
C GLN A 24 17.78 -18.71 -2.91
N ARG A 25 17.15 -17.72 -3.59
CA ARG A 25 17.18 -17.65 -5.05
C ARG A 25 18.59 -17.42 -5.59
N ALA A 26 19.38 -16.57 -4.96
CA ALA A 26 20.75 -16.31 -5.38
C ALA A 26 21.59 -17.60 -5.33
N LYS A 27 21.47 -18.40 -4.26
CA LYS A 27 22.12 -19.72 -4.17
C LYS A 27 21.67 -20.68 -5.27
N GLN A 28 20.39 -20.69 -5.61
CA GLN A 28 19.85 -21.55 -6.67
C GLN A 28 20.41 -21.21 -8.06
N TYR A 29 20.64 -19.93 -8.37
CA TYR A 29 21.11 -19.51 -9.69
C TYR A 29 22.63 -19.38 -9.81
N PHE A 30 23.31 -19.00 -8.72
CA PHE A 30 24.74 -18.68 -8.74
C PHE A 30 25.61 -19.72 -8.00
N GLY A 31 25.00 -20.75 -7.41
CA GLY A 31 25.69 -21.78 -6.63
C GLY A 31 25.75 -21.46 -5.13
N GLU A 32 26.07 -22.47 -4.30
CA GLU A 32 26.12 -22.32 -2.84
C GLU A 32 27.31 -21.49 -2.34
N ASP A 33 28.37 -21.37 -3.13
CA ASP A 33 29.62 -20.71 -2.76
C ASP A 33 29.58 -19.17 -2.89
N ILE A 34 28.44 -18.60 -3.30
CA ILE A 34 28.26 -17.15 -3.43
C ILE A 34 28.31 -16.45 -2.05
N ASP A 35 29.11 -15.39 -1.95
CA ASP A 35 29.17 -14.58 -0.73
C ASP A 35 27.91 -13.71 -0.58
N LEU A 36 27.06 -14.13 0.36
CA LEU A 36 25.84 -13.44 0.77
C LEU A 36 25.90 -13.01 2.25
N SER A 37 27.11 -12.79 2.76
CA SER A 37 27.30 -12.13 4.06
C SER A 37 26.77 -10.70 4.03
N GLU A 38 26.45 -10.13 5.19
CA GLU A 38 25.91 -8.75 5.29
C GLU A 38 26.87 -7.69 4.72
N ASN A 39 28.16 -8.00 4.68
CA ASN A 39 29.20 -7.12 4.15
C ASN A 39 29.52 -7.38 2.67
N SER A 40 28.87 -8.37 2.04
CA SER A 40 29.06 -8.64 0.62
C SER A 40 28.60 -7.45 -0.23
N PRO A 41 29.44 -6.93 -1.15
CA PRO A 41 29.05 -5.86 -2.06
C PRO A 41 27.81 -6.22 -2.90
N ILE A 42 27.66 -7.51 -3.25
CA ILE A 42 26.52 -8.02 -4.01
C ILE A 42 25.24 -7.90 -3.19
N LEU A 43 25.29 -8.32 -1.92
CA LEU A 43 24.12 -8.24 -1.05
C LEU A 43 23.75 -6.78 -0.73
N GLN A 44 24.73 -5.92 -0.49
CA GLN A 44 24.49 -4.49 -0.27
C GLN A 44 23.84 -3.82 -1.48
N PHE A 45 24.31 -4.13 -2.69
CA PHE A 45 23.67 -3.63 -3.91
C PHE A 45 22.24 -4.18 -4.04
N ALA A 46 22.04 -5.48 -3.82
CA ALA A 46 20.73 -6.11 -3.89
C ALA A 46 19.75 -5.54 -2.85
N ASN A 47 20.22 -5.17 -1.66
CA ASN A 47 19.38 -4.61 -0.59
C ASN A 47 18.60 -3.37 -1.03
N SER A 48 19.18 -2.52 -1.89
CA SER A 48 18.45 -1.37 -2.46
C SER A 48 17.23 -1.83 -3.27
N ILE A 49 17.40 -2.83 -4.13
CA ILE A 49 16.31 -3.40 -4.95
C ILE A 49 15.30 -4.16 -4.08
N LEU A 50 15.77 -4.86 -3.04
CA LEU A 50 14.90 -5.58 -2.12
C LEU A 50 14.08 -4.64 -1.24
N MET A 51 14.61 -3.45 -0.91
CA MET A 51 13.85 -2.41 -0.22
C MET A 51 12.70 -1.90 -1.08
N GLU A 52 12.95 -1.62 -2.36
CA GLU A 52 11.89 -1.26 -3.30
C GLU A 52 10.83 -2.37 -3.41
N ALA A 53 11.26 -3.64 -3.42
CA ALA A 53 10.32 -4.76 -3.38
C ALA A 53 9.48 -4.76 -2.09
N ALA A 54 10.06 -4.42 -0.93
CA ALA A 54 9.33 -4.30 0.32
C ALA A 54 8.30 -3.15 0.29
N ILE A 55 8.66 -2.00 -0.31
CA ILE A 55 7.72 -0.90 -0.52
C ILE A 55 6.56 -1.36 -1.41
N LEU A 56 6.84 -2.09 -2.49
CA LEU A 56 5.80 -2.63 -3.37
C LEU A 56 4.86 -3.60 -2.63
N TRP A 57 5.37 -4.37 -1.66
CA TRP A 57 4.52 -5.21 -0.81
C TRP A 57 3.55 -4.39 0.06
N ASN A 58 3.99 -3.25 0.59
CA ASN A 58 3.13 -2.33 1.34
C ASN A 58 2.08 -1.69 0.41
N VAL A 59 2.51 -1.23 -0.77
CA VAL A 59 1.58 -0.68 -1.77
C VAL A 59 0.56 -1.72 -2.22
N ALA A 60 0.95 -2.99 -2.37
CA ALA A 60 0.03 -4.08 -2.71
C ALA A 60 -1.01 -4.32 -1.60
N GLU A 61 -0.62 -4.18 -0.33
CA GLU A 61 -1.54 -4.23 0.80
C GLU A 61 -2.55 -3.09 0.76
N ASP A 62 -2.09 -1.85 0.53
CA ASP A 62 -2.96 -0.68 0.40
C ASP A 62 -3.95 -0.84 -0.77
N ILE A 63 -3.48 -1.35 -1.91
CA ILE A 63 -4.33 -1.62 -3.08
C ILE A 63 -5.39 -2.67 -2.72
N TYR A 64 -5.00 -3.75 -2.04
CA TYR A 64 -5.94 -4.78 -1.61
C TYR A 64 -7.04 -4.20 -0.72
N TYR A 65 -6.67 -3.45 0.33
CA TYR A 65 -7.65 -2.87 1.24
C TYR A 65 -8.50 -1.75 0.60
N SER A 66 -7.97 -1.05 -0.42
CA SER A 66 -8.72 -0.01 -1.13
C SER A 66 -9.97 -0.51 -1.86
N ALA A 67 -10.11 -1.81 -2.08
CA ALA A 67 -11.26 -2.42 -2.74
C ALA A 67 -12.44 -2.72 -1.79
N PHE A 68 -12.24 -2.61 -0.48
CA PHE A 68 -13.23 -2.95 0.53
C PHE A 68 -13.82 -1.70 1.15
N ILE A 69 -15.15 -1.60 1.21
CA ILE A 69 -15.87 -0.38 1.62
C ILE A 69 -15.46 0.13 3.01
N ASP A 70 -15.18 -0.77 3.95
CA ASP A 70 -14.83 -0.44 5.33
C ASP A 70 -13.41 0.14 5.48
N PHE A 71 -12.52 -0.14 4.52
CA PHE A 71 -11.11 0.26 4.57
C PHE A 71 -10.75 1.31 3.51
N ALA A 72 -11.52 1.39 2.42
CA ALA A 72 -11.28 2.32 1.34
C ALA A 72 -11.44 3.78 1.80
N THR A 73 -10.59 4.66 1.28
CA THR A 73 -10.66 6.10 1.53
C THR A 73 -10.61 6.90 0.21
N GLY A 74 -10.95 8.19 0.29
CA GLY A 74 -10.84 9.10 -0.85
C GLY A 74 -11.60 8.64 -2.09
N LYS A 75 -10.92 8.63 -3.24
CA LYS A 75 -11.51 8.27 -4.53
C LYS A 75 -11.92 6.80 -4.64
N SER A 76 -11.17 5.88 -4.03
CA SER A 76 -11.53 4.46 -4.04
C SER A 76 -12.87 4.25 -3.32
N LEU A 77 -13.09 4.93 -2.19
CA LEU A 77 -14.37 4.90 -1.49
C LEU A 77 -15.49 5.53 -2.32
N ASP A 78 -15.23 6.66 -2.99
CA ASP A 78 -16.21 7.29 -3.88
C ASP A 78 -16.64 6.34 -5.01
N TYR A 79 -15.69 5.58 -5.59
CA TYR A 79 -15.98 4.60 -6.64
C TYR A 79 -16.81 3.43 -6.12
N ILE A 80 -16.48 2.89 -4.94
CA ILE A 80 -17.25 1.80 -4.33
C ILE A 80 -18.67 2.27 -3.98
N ALA A 81 -18.81 3.45 -3.39
CA ALA A 81 -20.12 4.04 -3.08
C ALA A 81 -20.95 4.29 -4.35
N ALA A 82 -20.33 4.70 -5.45
CA ALA A 82 -21.02 4.90 -6.71
C ALA A 82 -21.63 3.60 -7.28
N LEU A 83 -20.98 2.44 -7.05
CA LEU A 83 -21.51 1.14 -7.48
C LEU A 83 -22.85 0.79 -6.81
N ILE A 84 -23.06 1.23 -5.57
CA ILE A 84 -24.31 1.05 -4.82
C ILE A 84 -25.27 2.25 -4.96
N GLY A 85 -24.97 3.18 -5.88
CA GLY A 85 -25.84 4.32 -6.21
C GLY A 85 -25.66 5.56 -5.34
N TYR A 86 -24.63 5.61 -4.49
CA TYR A 86 -24.34 6.77 -3.65
C TYR A 86 -23.22 7.64 -4.25
N THR A 87 -23.36 8.95 -4.14
CA THR A 87 -22.31 9.91 -4.54
C THR A 87 -21.98 10.86 -3.40
N ARG A 88 -20.74 11.34 -3.38
CA ARG A 88 -20.30 12.30 -2.37
C ARG A 88 -21.04 13.63 -2.55
N ILE A 89 -21.62 14.13 -1.48
CA ILE A 89 -22.28 15.44 -1.47
C ILE A 89 -21.23 16.52 -1.76
N ALA A 90 -21.46 17.31 -2.80
CA ALA A 90 -20.56 18.39 -3.20
C ALA A 90 -20.54 19.50 -2.15
N ALA A 91 -19.39 20.18 -2.02
CA ALA A 91 -19.28 21.34 -1.15
C ALA A 91 -20.25 22.45 -1.60
N ALA A 92 -21.11 22.89 -0.69
CA ALA A 92 -22.02 23.99 -0.91
C ALA A 92 -21.59 25.22 -0.08
N LYS A 93 -21.77 26.42 -0.62
CA LYS A 93 -21.55 27.65 0.14
C LYS A 93 -22.62 27.80 1.21
N ALA A 94 -22.22 28.32 2.38
CA ALA A 94 -23.19 28.74 3.39
C ALA A 94 -24.08 29.84 2.82
N THR A 95 -25.39 29.69 2.99
CA THR A 95 -26.39 30.68 2.57
C THR A 95 -27.28 31.04 3.75
N GLY A 96 -27.69 32.30 3.83
CA GLY A 96 -28.53 32.80 4.92
C GLY A 96 -29.11 34.17 4.58
N THR A 97 -30.25 34.48 5.17
CA THR A 97 -30.92 35.78 4.99
C THR A 97 -30.44 36.76 6.05
N VAL A 98 -30.09 37.98 5.65
CA VAL A 98 -29.70 39.05 6.57
C VAL A 98 -30.59 40.27 6.37
N THR A 99 -30.98 40.90 7.48
CA THR A 99 -31.78 42.12 7.50
C THR A 99 -30.89 43.30 7.87
N PHE A 100 -30.86 44.31 7.01
CA PHE A 100 -30.12 45.55 7.26
C PHE A 100 -31.09 46.67 7.66
N SER A 101 -30.75 47.41 8.71
CA SER A 101 -31.48 48.62 9.12
C SER A 101 -30.48 49.75 9.39
N ARG A 102 -30.83 50.99 9.02
CA ARG A 102 -30.07 52.19 9.39
C ARG A 102 -30.98 53.19 10.12
N SER A 103 -30.47 53.87 11.15
CA SER A 103 -31.12 55.05 11.73
C SER A 103 -30.50 56.31 11.15
N THR A 104 -31.33 57.34 10.92
CA THR A 104 -30.87 58.71 10.58
C THR A 104 -30.61 59.48 11.85
#